data_AF-A0A9W8WYG7-F1
#
_entry.id   AF-A0A9W8WYG7-F1
#
_cell.length_a   1.000
_cell.length_b   1.000
_cell.length_c   1.000
_cell.angle_alpha   90.00
_cell.angle_beta   90.00
_cell.angle_gamma   90.00
#
_symmetry.space_group_name_H-M   'P 1'
#
loop_
_entity.id
_entity.type
_entity.pdbx_description
1 polymer ?
#
loop_
_entity_poly.entity_id
_entity_poly.type
_entity_poly.pdbx_seq_one_letter_code
_entity_poly.pdbx_strand_id
1 'polypeptide(L)'
;MSSTEELITFAEFKLRHGDVLQTGQRAPYNPTLETLPYDPWYSLPHDKIENGIRQLCTILLNLTRIHYKGDTEIANLNAALKSAQISPRGQSFYVAFLGDQGIGKSSLINAIFNRDLVNVSSSSSACTAFSTIIAYKGGAADDAGESDVRIQYLSEEEIRNHVEEQCRRYRFAFPRNVTEAQESLIPSEEPIGPSEIGVNEDEELEMDEAERQHVMDSGDTARRFFDIICGTLNDSERKKWLDRALEQDDIETETFYSTCIEHA
;
A
#
# COMPACT_ATOMS: atom_id res chain seq x y z
N MET A 1 17.68 31.16 -29.67
CA MET A 1 17.70 31.97 -28.44
C MET A 1 17.09 31.10 -27.36
N SER A 2 17.94 30.50 -26.53
CA SER A 2 17.51 29.56 -25.48
C SER A 2 17.04 30.38 -24.29
N SER A 3 15.74 30.37 -24.00
CA SER A 3 15.22 30.87 -22.73
C SER A 3 15.70 29.91 -21.65
N THR A 4 16.64 30.34 -20.83
CA THR A 4 16.97 29.67 -19.57
C THR A 4 15.71 29.64 -18.72
N GLU A 5 15.07 28.48 -18.61
CA GLU A 5 13.98 28.25 -17.67
C GLU A 5 14.52 28.43 -16.26
N GLU A 6 14.06 29.49 -15.61
CA GLU A 6 14.42 29.86 -14.26
C GLU A 6 13.80 28.82 -13.31
N LEU A 7 14.64 28.02 -12.65
CA LEU A 7 14.19 27.07 -11.62
C LEU A 7 13.58 27.86 -10.45
N ILE A 8 12.26 27.88 -10.38
CA ILE A 8 11.52 28.48 -9.26
C ILE A 8 11.19 27.43 -8.21
N THR A 9 11.19 27.85 -6.95
CA THR A 9 10.77 27.01 -5.83
C THR A 9 9.26 26.78 -5.85
N PHE A 10 8.77 25.70 -5.22
CA PHE A 10 7.33 25.43 -5.13
C PHE A 10 6.55 26.57 -4.44
N ALA A 11 7.17 27.24 -3.47
CA ALA A 11 6.59 28.41 -2.81
C ALA A 11 6.43 29.58 -3.78
N GLU A 12 7.44 29.85 -4.63
CA GLU A 12 7.38 30.88 -5.67
C GLU A 12 6.42 30.51 -6.81
N PHE A 13 6.35 29.24 -7.20
CA PHE A 13 5.35 28.74 -8.14
C PHE A 13 3.95 28.95 -7.58
N LYS A 14 3.71 28.59 -6.32
CA LYS A 14 2.43 28.84 -5.64
C LYS A 14 2.18 30.33 -5.45
N LEU A 15 3.19 31.19 -5.35
CA LEU A 15 2.98 32.65 -5.30
C LEU A 15 2.64 33.23 -6.68
N ARG A 16 3.30 32.74 -7.74
CA ARG A 16 3.10 33.16 -9.14
C ARG A 16 1.78 32.63 -9.72
N HIS A 17 1.32 31.48 -9.26
CA HIS A 17 0.18 30.74 -9.81
C HIS A 17 -0.92 30.43 -8.77
N GLY A 18 -0.79 30.96 -7.54
CA GLY A 18 -1.63 30.60 -6.41
C GLY A 18 -3.02 31.21 -6.40
N ASP A 19 -3.94 30.41 -5.87
CA ASP A 19 -5.36 30.63 -5.64
C ASP A 19 -6.15 31.14 -6.84
N VAL A 20 -6.02 30.42 -7.95
CA VAL A 20 -7.11 30.35 -8.91
C VAL A 20 -8.21 29.45 -8.33
N LEU A 21 -8.93 29.97 -7.33
CA LEU A 21 -10.34 29.65 -7.08
C LEU A 21 -11.22 30.22 -8.22
N GLN A 22 -10.77 30.12 -9.48
CA GLN A 22 -11.69 30.15 -10.62
C GLN A 22 -12.12 28.72 -10.90
N THR A 23 -12.92 28.20 -9.97
CA THR A 23 -13.87 27.12 -10.24
C THR A 23 -14.91 27.64 -11.23
N GLY A 24 -14.50 27.74 -12.50
CA GLY A 24 -15.35 28.24 -13.57
C GLY A 24 -14.61 28.37 -14.88
N GLN A 25 -14.73 27.35 -15.74
CA GLN A 25 -14.47 27.42 -17.19
C GLN A 25 -13.02 27.52 -17.68
N ARG A 26 -12.05 26.85 -17.03
CA ARG A 26 -10.93 26.33 -17.84
C ARG A 26 -11.34 24.98 -18.39
N ALA A 27 -11.22 24.81 -19.71
CA ALA A 27 -11.35 23.50 -20.33
C ALA A 27 -10.43 22.52 -19.57
N PRO A 28 -10.85 21.27 -19.34
CA PRO A 28 -10.01 20.29 -18.67
C PRO A 28 -8.66 20.26 -19.37
N TYR A 29 -7.60 20.33 -18.58
CA TYR A 29 -6.24 20.25 -19.09
C TYR A 29 -6.10 18.95 -19.89
N ASN A 30 -5.58 19.06 -21.11
CA ASN A 30 -5.42 17.93 -22.01
C ASN A 30 -3.93 17.74 -22.32
N PRO A 31 -3.25 16.73 -21.72
CA PRO A 31 -1.82 16.51 -21.90
C PRO A 31 -1.46 16.12 -23.33
N THR A 32 -2.41 15.65 -24.16
CA THR A 32 -2.15 15.36 -25.58
C THR A 32 -1.81 16.60 -26.40
N LEU A 33 -2.08 17.80 -25.87
CA LEU A 33 -1.72 19.07 -26.49
C LEU A 33 -0.33 19.57 -26.07
N GLU A 34 0.35 18.88 -25.15
CA GLU A 34 1.68 19.26 -24.73
C GLU A 34 2.72 18.96 -25.79
N THR A 35 3.62 19.91 -26.00
CA THR A 35 4.83 19.68 -26.77
C THR A 35 5.83 18.95 -25.88
N LEU A 36 6.08 17.68 -26.21
CA LEU A 36 7.14 16.91 -25.57
C LEU A 36 8.49 17.64 -25.69
N PRO A 37 9.37 17.55 -24.69
CA PRO A 37 10.71 18.12 -24.79
C PRO A 37 11.45 17.49 -25.97
N TYR A 38 12.32 18.27 -26.60
CA TYR A 38 13.15 17.79 -27.70
C TYR A 38 14.20 16.82 -27.16
N ASP A 39 13.85 15.53 -27.10
CA ASP A 39 14.75 14.44 -26.79
C ASP A 39 14.65 13.37 -27.91
N PRO A 40 15.79 12.90 -28.46
CA PRO A 40 15.81 11.82 -29.45
C PRO A 40 14.99 10.60 -29.03
N TRP A 41 14.91 10.30 -27.73
CA TRP A 41 14.12 9.21 -27.18
C TRP A 41 12.65 9.26 -27.61
N TYR A 42 12.00 10.44 -27.57
CA TYR A 42 10.58 10.58 -27.95
C TYR A 42 10.36 10.47 -29.47
N SER A 43 11.42 10.62 -30.27
CA SER A 43 11.35 10.51 -31.73
C SER A 43 11.53 9.07 -32.26
N LEU A 44 11.96 8.15 -31.40
CA LEU A 44 12.22 6.77 -31.78
C LEU A 44 10.92 5.94 -31.75
N PRO A 45 10.60 5.20 -32.83
CA PRO A 45 9.46 4.29 -32.82
C PRO A 45 9.84 2.99 -32.10
N HIS A 46 9.93 3.04 -30.77
CA HIS A 46 10.40 1.95 -29.90
C HIS A 46 9.74 0.61 -30.21
N ASP A 47 8.41 0.58 -30.33
CA ASP A 47 7.67 -0.65 -30.65
C ASP A 47 8.08 -1.24 -32.01
N LYS A 48 8.34 -0.40 -33.02
CA LYS A 48 8.78 -0.86 -34.34
C LYS A 48 10.19 -1.44 -34.26
N ILE A 49 11.07 -0.81 -33.49
CA ILE A 49 12.44 -1.28 -33.28
C ILE A 49 12.41 -2.62 -32.53
N GLU A 50 11.67 -2.73 -31.43
CA GLU A 50 11.56 -3.96 -30.65
C GLU A 50 10.94 -5.10 -31.48
N ASN A 51 9.85 -4.82 -32.19
CA ASN A 51 9.22 -5.82 -33.06
C ASN A 51 10.15 -6.23 -34.21
N GLY A 52 10.91 -5.28 -34.77
CA GLY A 52 11.92 -5.56 -35.81
C GLY A 52 13.04 -6.47 -35.31
N ILE A 53 13.61 -6.18 -34.13
CA ILE A 53 14.62 -7.03 -33.49
C ILE A 53 14.06 -8.44 -33.23
N ARG A 54 12.85 -8.52 -32.66
CA ARG A 54 12.19 -9.80 -32.38
C ARG A 54 11.96 -10.62 -33.65
N GLN A 55 11.52 -9.98 -34.73
CA GLN A 55 11.32 -10.62 -36.03
C GLN A 55 12.64 -11.14 -36.61
N LEU A 56 13.69 -10.31 -36.62
CA LEU A 56 15.02 -10.70 -37.10
C LEU A 56 15.56 -11.91 -36.33
N CYS A 57 15.52 -11.87 -35.00
CA CYS A 57 15.97 -12.99 -34.18
C CYS A 57 15.12 -14.25 -34.41
N THR A 58 13.82 -14.11 -34.64
CA THR A 58 12.93 -15.25 -34.95
C THR A 58 13.29 -15.89 -36.28
N ILE A 59 13.54 -15.07 -37.32
CA ILE A 59 13.96 -15.57 -38.64
C ILE A 59 15.29 -16.33 -38.51
N LEU A 60 16.28 -15.74 -37.82
CA LEU A 60 17.58 -16.37 -37.60
C LEU A 60 17.47 -17.67 -36.81
N LEU A 61 16.67 -17.70 -35.73
CA LEU A 61 16.42 -18.93 -34.95
C LEU A 61 15.77 -20.03 -35.79
N ASN A 62 14.88 -19.69 -36.71
CA ASN A 62 14.24 -20.67 -37.58
C ASN A 62 15.24 -21.24 -38.60
N LEU A 63 16.16 -20.42 -39.12
CA LEU A 63 17.22 -20.88 -40.03
C LEU A 63 18.22 -21.79 -39.30
N THR A 64 18.68 -21.40 -38.11
CA THR A 64 19.67 -22.16 -37.34
C THR A 64 19.12 -23.48 -36.78
N ARG A 65 17.80 -23.60 -36.58
CA ARG A 65 17.14 -24.85 -36.14
C ARG A 65 17.24 -26.01 -37.13
N ILE A 66 17.48 -25.72 -38.41
CA ILE A 66 17.60 -26.74 -39.47
C ILE A 66 18.98 -27.43 -39.38
N HIS A 67 19.95 -26.82 -38.69
CA HIS A 67 21.31 -27.36 -38.54
C HIS A 67 21.41 -28.44 -37.45
N TYR A 68 22.49 -29.22 -37.53
CA TYR A 68 22.74 -30.41 -36.71
C TYR A 68 22.75 -30.12 -35.19
N LYS A 69 21.98 -30.90 -34.42
CA LYS A 69 21.77 -30.69 -32.96
C LYS A 69 23.03 -30.91 -32.08
N GLY A 70 24.13 -31.41 -32.64
CA GLY A 70 25.38 -31.64 -31.91
C GLY A 70 26.40 -30.49 -32.01
N ASP A 71 26.07 -29.42 -32.72
CA ASP A 71 26.97 -28.27 -32.90
C ASP A 71 26.82 -27.28 -31.72
N THR A 72 27.89 -27.14 -30.94
CA THR A 72 27.95 -26.26 -29.76
C THR A 72 27.93 -24.78 -30.14
N GLU A 73 28.45 -24.40 -31.31
CA GLU A 73 28.42 -23.01 -31.79
C GLU A 73 27.00 -22.59 -32.16
N ILE A 74 26.26 -23.48 -32.85
CA ILE A 74 24.85 -23.25 -33.16
C ILE A 74 23.99 -23.21 -31.89
N ALA A 75 24.30 -24.04 -30.89
CA ALA A 75 23.62 -23.98 -29.59
C ALA A 75 23.85 -22.63 -28.88
N ASN A 76 25.10 -22.14 -28.87
CA ASN A 76 25.46 -20.84 -28.30
C ASN A 76 24.79 -19.67 -29.05
N LEU A 77 24.79 -19.71 -30.39
CA LEU A 77 24.11 -18.73 -31.22
C LEU A 77 22.60 -18.70 -30.95
N ASN A 78 21.98 -19.88 -30.82
CA ASN A 78 20.55 -19.98 -30.47
C ASN A 78 20.26 -19.41 -29.08
N ALA A 79 21.14 -19.61 -28.10
CA ALA A 79 21.01 -19.01 -26.78
C ALA A 79 21.15 -17.47 -26.84
N ALA A 80 22.13 -16.97 -27.60
CA ALA A 80 22.33 -15.54 -27.81
C ALA A 80 21.14 -14.88 -28.53
N LEU A 81 20.59 -15.52 -29.56
CA LEU A 81 19.41 -15.03 -30.29
C LEU A 81 18.16 -15.01 -29.40
N LYS A 82 17.96 -16.02 -28.54
CA LYS A 82 16.86 -16.01 -27.56
C LYS A 82 17.02 -14.90 -26.53
N SER A 83 18.25 -14.65 -26.08
CA SER A 83 18.55 -13.53 -25.18
C SER A 83 18.27 -12.19 -25.87
N ALA A 84 18.72 -12.04 -27.12
CA ALA A 84 18.54 -10.82 -27.90
C ALA A 84 17.07 -10.53 -28.30
N GLN A 85 16.19 -11.54 -28.35
CA GLN A 85 14.74 -11.31 -28.49
C GLN A 85 14.14 -10.55 -27.31
N ILE A 86 14.77 -10.65 -26.15
CA ILE A 86 14.42 -9.88 -24.97
C ILE A 86 15.15 -8.55 -25.12
N SER A 87 14.48 -7.58 -25.76
CA SER A 87 14.93 -6.19 -25.75
C SER A 87 15.25 -5.82 -24.30
N PRO A 88 16.44 -5.27 -24.00
CA PRO A 88 16.71 -4.73 -22.68
C PRO A 88 15.71 -3.59 -22.49
N ARG A 89 14.58 -3.91 -21.85
CA ARG A 89 13.62 -2.92 -21.39
C ARG A 89 14.44 -1.92 -20.59
N GLY A 90 14.27 -0.64 -20.90
CA GLY A 90 14.89 0.42 -20.11
C GLY A 90 14.70 0.12 -18.62
N GLN A 91 15.69 0.49 -17.81
CA GLN A 91 15.66 0.24 -16.38
C GLN A 91 14.29 0.64 -15.83
N SER A 92 13.52 -0.32 -15.30
CA SER A 92 12.23 -0.01 -14.68
C SER A 92 12.49 0.94 -13.51
N PHE A 93 11.84 2.09 -13.54
CA PHE A 93 11.87 3.02 -12.42
C PHE A 93 10.67 2.76 -11.53
N TYR A 94 10.94 2.54 -10.24
CA TYR A 94 9.92 2.38 -9.22
C TYR A 94 9.73 3.72 -8.53
N VAL A 95 8.49 4.22 -8.55
CA VAL A 95 8.11 5.45 -7.85
C VAL A 95 7.11 5.07 -6.76
N ALA A 96 7.44 5.39 -5.51
CA ALA A 96 6.56 5.17 -4.37
C ALA A 96 5.99 6.52 -3.91
N PHE A 97 4.66 6.61 -3.81
CA PHE A 97 3.97 7.78 -3.28
C PHE A 97 3.64 7.53 -1.81
N LEU A 98 4.40 8.18 -0.92
CA LEU A 98 4.26 8.06 0.53
C LEU A 98 3.72 9.36 1.12
N GLY A 99 2.96 9.24 2.21
CA GLY A 99 2.41 10.38 2.94
C GLY A 99 1.12 10.02 3.66
N ASP A 100 0.67 10.93 4.52
CA ASP A 100 -0.51 10.70 5.36
C ASP A 100 -1.79 10.57 4.54
N GLN A 101 -2.82 9.99 5.17
CA GLN A 101 -4.14 9.93 4.58
C GLN A 101 -4.67 11.34 4.27
N GLY A 102 -5.37 11.50 3.15
CA GLY A 102 -6.01 12.77 2.79
C GLY A 102 -5.10 13.82 2.15
N ILE A 103 -3.78 13.60 2.04
CA ILE A 103 -2.86 14.57 1.43
C ILE A 103 -2.95 14.66 -0.12
N GLY A 104 -3.83 13.86 -0.75
CA GLY A 104 -4.05 13.92 -2.20
C GLY A 104 -3.19 12.98 -3.04
N LYS A 105 -2.61 11.91 -2.46
CA LYS A 105 -1.80 10.91 -3.20
C LYS A 105 -2.55 10.34 -4.41
N SER A 106 -3.79 9.89 -4.21
CA SER A 106 -4.62 9.31 -5.28
C SER A 106 -4.95 10.33 -6.37
N SER A 107 -5.21 11.57 -5.98
CA SER A 107 -5.44 12.68 -6.93
C SER A 107 -4.20 12.97 -7.77
N LEU A 108 -3.02 12.97 -7.15
CA LEU A 108 -1.74 13.16 -7.84
C LEU A 108 -1.47 12.03 -8.83
N ILE A 109 -1.68 10.77 -8.43
CA ILE A 109 -1.53 9.62 -9.32
C ILE A 109 -2.45 9.77 -10.55
N ASN A 110 -3.74 10.06 -10.34
CA ASN A 110 -4.68 10.24 -11.45
C ASN A 110 -4.29 11.42 -12.36
N ALA A 111 -3.77 12.50 -11.79
CA ALA A 111 -3.29 13.65 -12.56
C ALA A 111 -2.06 13.31 -13.42
N ILE A 112 -1.08 12.57 -12.86
CA ILE A 112 0.13 12.14 -13.57
C ILE A 112 -0.23 11.24 -14.77
N PHE A 113 -1.16 10.30 -14.58
CA PHE A 113 -1.58 9.39 -15.64
C PHE A 113 -2.71 9.95 -16.51
N ASN A 114 -3.24 11.14 -16.18
CA ASN A 114 -4.43 11.74 -16.79
C ASN A 114 -5.60 10.74 -16.95
N ARG A 115 -5.79 9.90 -15.94
CA ARG A 115 -6.78 8.81 -15.90
C ARG A 115 -7.23 8.57 -14.48
N ASP A 116 -8.49 8.20 -14.31
CA ASP A 116 -9.04 7.80 -13.01
C ASP A 116 -8.65 6.35 -12.67
N LEU A 117 -7.39 6.15 -12.27
CA LEU A 117 -6.83 4.83 -11.97
C LEU A 117 -7.08 4.40 -10.53
N VAL A 118 -7.03 5.34 -9.59
CA VAL A 118 -7.26 5.12 -8.17
C VAL A 118 -8.41 5.98 -7.69
N ASN A 119 -9.20 5.46 -6.75
CA ASN A 119 -10.36 6.20 -6.24
C ASN A 119 -9.90 7.45 -5.47
N VAL A 120 -10.51 8.58 -5.78
CA VAL A 120 -10.33 9.87 -5.11
C VAL A 120 -11.60 10.17 -4.34
N SER A 121 -11.86 9.42 -3.28
CA SER A 121 -12.96 9.76 -2.38
C SER A 121 -12.50 10.85 -1.40
N SER A 122 -13.35 11.85 -1.19
CA SER A 122 -13.11 12.97 -0.27
C SER A 122 -13.55 12.66 1.18
N SER A 123 -14.09 11.46 1.41
CA SER A 123 -14.51 11.01 2.74
C SER A 123 -13.37 10.28 3.45
N SER A 124 -13.35 10.32 4.77
CA SER A 124 -12.40 9.57 5.62
C SER A 124 -12.38 8.05 5.41
N SER A 125 -13.30 7.51 4.59
CA SER A 125 -13.34 6.11 4.14
C SER A 125 -12.55 5.84 2.84
N ALA A 126 -11.95 6.87 2.25
CA ALA A 126 -11.24 6.86 0.97
C ALA A 126 -9.79 6.39 1.04
N CYS A 127 -9.49 5.44 1.91
CA CYS A 127 -8.15 4.89 1.97
C CYS A 127 -7.99 3.92 0.82
N THR A 128 -6.98 4.13 -0.02
CA THR A 128 -6.31 3.02 -0.70
C THR A 128 -5.65 2.19 0.40
N ALA A 129 -6.44 1.37 1.10
CA ALA A 129 -6.02 0.61 2.27
C ALA A 129 -5.00 -0.48 1.92
N PHE A 130 -4.91 -0.82 0.63
CA PHE A 130 -4.02 -1.84 0.09
C PHE A 130 -3.01 -1.23 -0.86
N SER A 131 -1.78 -1.75 -0.80
CA SER A 131 -0.73 -1.37 -1.75
C SER A 131 -1.21 -1.62 -3.18
N THR A 132 -1.23 -0.56 -3.99
CA THR A 132 -1.67 -0.62 -5.39
C THR A 132 -0.48 -0.39 -6.30
N ILE A 133 -0.18 -1.37 -7.15
CA ILE A 133 0.91 -1.28 -8.12
C ILE A 133 0.30 -0.97 -9.49
N ILE A 134 0.67 0.18 -10.05
CA ILE A 134 0.30 0.58 -11.41
C ILE A 134 1.52 0.30 -12.30
N ALA A 135 1.31 -0.48 -13.36
CA ALA A 135 2.37 -0.87 -14.27
C ALA A 135 1.90 -0.81 -15.73
N TYR A 136 2.82 -0.49 -16.64
CA TYR A 136 2.56 -0.52 -18.07
C TYR A 136 2.30 -1.96 -18.55
N LYS A 137 1.22 -2.14 -19.32
CA LYS A 137 0.88 -3.41 -19.95
C LYS A 137 1.51 -3.45 -21.34
N GLY A 138 2.49 -4.34 -21.53
CA GLY A 138 3.14 -4.50 -22.84
C GLY A 138 2.15 -4.82 -23.95
N GLY A 139 2.17 -4.02 -25.02
CA GLY A 139 1.27 -4.16 -26.17
C GLY A 139 -0.06 -3.41 -26.03
N ALA A 140 -0.31 -2.72 -24.92
CA ALA A 140 -1.38 -1.74 -24.84
C ALA A 140 -0.99 -0.46 -25.59
N ALA A 141 -1.96 0.24 -26.17
CA ALA A 141 -1.74 1.58 -26.70
C ALA A 141 -1.61 2.59 -25.55
N ASP A 142 -0.85 3.67 -25.76
CA ASP A 142 -0.65 4.73 -24.74
C ASP A 142 -1.97 5.41 -24.33
N ASP A 143 -2.96 5.43 -25.22
CA ASP A 143 -4.30 5.99 -25.02
C ASP A 143 -5.36 4.94 -24.64
N ALA A 144 -4.94 3.72 -24.30
CA ALA A 144 -5.86 2.66 -23.92
C ALA A 144 -6.72 3.09 -22.72
N GLY A 145 -8.04 3.13 -22.90
CA GLY A 145 -8.99 3.49 -21.83
C GLY A 145 -9.21 2.39 -20.78
N GLU A 146 -8.78 1.16 -21.08
CA GLU A 146 -9.00 -0.01 -20.25
C GLU A 146 -7.73 -0.44 -19.51
N SER A 147 -7.90 -1.14 -18.39
CA SER A 147 -6.82 -1.66 -17.55
C SER A 147 -7.18 -3.06 -17.04
N ASP A 148 -6.20 -3.95 -17.01
CA ASP A 148 -6.35 -5.24 -16.32
C ASP A 148 -6.14 -5.04 -14.82
N VAL A 149 -6.92 -5.74 -14.00
CA VAL A 149 -6.78 -5.72 -12.54
C VAL A 149 -6.37 -7.11 -12.06
N ARG A 150 -5.28 -7.18 -11.30
CA ARG A 150 -4.87 -8.40 -10.59
C ARG A 150 -5.04 -8.16 -9.09
N ILE A 151 -5.93 -8.94 -8.48
CA ILE A 151 -6.18 -8.90 -7.05
C ILE A 151 -5.36 -10.02 -6.40
N GLN A 152 -4.58 -9.67 -5.38
CA GLN A 152 -3.92 -10.62 -4.50
C GLN A 152 -4.55 -10.49 -3.12
N TYR A 153 -5.18 -11.57 -2.66
CA TYR A 153 -5.73 -11.65 -1.31
C TYR A 153 -4.61 -11.98 -0.32
N LEU A 154 -4.83 -11.57 0.94
CA LEU A 154 -3.95 -11.94 2.04
C LEU A 154 -3.99 -13.45 2.26
N SER A 155 -2.85 -14.03 2.60
CA SER A 155 -2.77 -15.39 3.10
C SER A 155 -3.33 -15.48 4.53
N GLU A 156 -3.67 -16.69 4.96
CA GLU A 156 -4.14 -16.93 6.32
C GLU A 156 -3.14 -16.43 7.39
N GLU A 157 -1.85 -16.60 7.15
CA GLU A 157 -0.78 -16.10 8.02
C GLU A 157 -0.76 -14.56 8.07
N GLU A 158 -0.91 -13.90 6.93
CA GLU A 158 -1.00 -12.43 6.89
C GLU A 158 -2.25 -11.92 7.60
N ILE A 159 -3.40 -12.59 7.43
CA ILE A 159 -4.65 -12.26 8.14
C ILE A 159 -4.45 -12.41 9.64
N ARG A 160 -3.84 -13.52 10.10
CA ARG A 160 -3.52 -13.75 11.51
C ARG A 160 -2.66 -12.63 12.09
N ASN A 161 -1.59 -12.26 11.39
CA ASN A 161 -0.71 -11.15 11.82
C ASN A 161 -1.47 -9.82 11.93
N HIS A 162 -2.42 -9.56 11.02
CA HIS A 162 -3.26 -8.36 11.11
C HIS A 162 -4.21 -8.42 12.31
N VAL A 163 -4.84 -9.57 12.56
CA VAL A 163 -5.72 -9.77 13.72
C VAL A 163 -4.95 -9.55 15.02
N GLU A 164 -3.75 -10.14 15.17
CA GLU A 164 -2.88 -9.95 16.34
C GLU A 164 -2.52 -8.48 16.58
N GLU A 165 -2.12 -7.77 15.52
CA GLU A 165 -1.77 -6.35 15.61
C GLU A 165 -2.99 -5.49 16.00
N GLN A 166 -4.18 -5.79 15.48
CA GLN A 166 -5.40 -5.08 15.87
C GLN A 166 -5.85 -5.41 17.29
N CYS A 167 -5.70 -6.66 17.76
CA CYS A 167 -5.93 -7.02 19.17
C CYS A 167 -5.03 -6.20 20.09
N ARG A 168 -3.73 -6.10 19.75
CA ARG A 168 -2.76 -5.30 20.51
C ARG A 168 -3.14 -3.82 20.57
N ARG A 169 -3.52 -3.22 19.44
CA ARG A 169 -3.96 -1.81 19.37
C ARG A 169 -5.21 -1.55 20.19
N TYR A 170 -6.19 -2.45 20.09
CA TYR A 170 -7.42 -2.35 20.86
C TYR A 170 -7.15 -2.40 22.36
N ARG A 171 -6.32 -3.35 22.81
CA ARG A 171 -5.95 -3.49 24.23
C ARG A 171 -5.16 -2.29 24.75
N PHE A 172 -4.28 -1.73 23.94
CA PHE A 172 -3.54 -0.53 24.30
C PHE A 172 -4.45 0.69 24.48
N ALA A 173 -5.49 0.82 23.65
CA ALA A 173 -6.46 1.91 23.74
C ALA A 173 -7.46 1.75 24.88
N PHE A 174 -7.86 0.50 25.16
CA PHE A 174 -8.84 0.16 26.18
C PHE A 174 -8.23 -0.79 27.22
N PRO A 175 -7.24 -0.33 28.01
CA PRO A 175 -6.68 -1.13 29.08
C PRO A 175 -7.75 -1.44 30.12
N ARG A 176 -7.72 -2.65 30.67
CA ARG A 176 -8.65 -3.02 31.75
C ARG A 176 -8.36 -2.15 32.98
N ASN A 177 -9.40 -1.56 33.53
CA ASN A 177 -9.41 -1.28 34.96
C ASN A 177 -9.42 -2.65 35.65
N VAL A 178 -8.29 -3.06 36.20
CA VAL A 178 -8.23 -4.19 37.13
C VAL A 178 -8.98 -3.75 38.40
N THR A 179 -10.30 -3.73 38.32
CA THR A 179 -11.15 -3.43 39.46
C THR A 179 -11.16 -4.69 40.32
N GLU A 180 -10.37 -4.67 41.40
CA GLU A 180 -10.69 -5.29 42.69
C GLU A 180 -11.06 -6.79 42.69
N ALA A 181 -10.38 -7.64 41.90
CA ALA A 181 -10.58 -9.10 41.94
C ALA A 181 -9.33 -9.92 42.32
N GLN A 182 -8.25 -9.27 42.80
CA GLN A 182 -7.04 -9.95 43.28
C GLN A 182 -6.57 -9.56 44.69
N GLU A 183 -7.31 -8.74 45.44
CA GLU A 183 -6.97 -8.44 46.83
C GLU A 183 -7.45 -9.49 47.86
N SER A 184 -8.19 -10.53 47.43
CA SER A 184 -8.72 -11.56 48.36
C SER A 184 -7.90 -12.86 48.43
N LEU A 185 -6.64 -12.89 47.97
CA LEU A 185 -5.79 -14.08 48.04
C LEU A 185 -4.38 -13.78 48.58
N ILE A 186 -4.30 -13.01 49.68
CA ILE A 186 -3.12 -13.03 50.55
C ILE A 186 -3.46 -13.86 51.79
N PRO A 187 -3.02 -15.13 51.89
CA PRO A 187 -2.96 -15.81 53.17
C PRO A 187 -1.89 -15.15 54.03
N SER A 188 -2.32 -14.73 55.22
CA SER A 188 -1.51 -14.13 56.27
C SER A 188 -0.38 -15.04 56.80
N GLU A 189 0.79 -14.43 56.98
CA GLU A 189 1.86 -14.71 57.96
C GLU A 189 2.85 -15.87 57.72
N GLU A 190 4.12 -15.51 57.43
CA GLU A 190 5.28 -15.85 58.30
C GLU A 190 6.30 -14.67 58.30
N PRO A 191 7.01 -14.39 59.43
CA PRO A 191 7.86 -13.21 59.57
C PRO A 191 9.35 -13.53 59.35
N ILE A 192 10.00 -12.87 58.38
CA ILE A 192 11.48 -12.87 58.27
C ILE A 192 11.99 -11.49 57.84
N GLY A 193 12.65 -10.79 58.78
CA GLY A 193 13.91 -10.05 58.60
C GLY A 193 13.94 -8.75 57.76
N PRO A 194 14.49 -7.63 58.29
CA PRO A 194 14.54 -6.36 57.57
C PRO A 194 15.73 -6.32 56.60
N SER A 195 15.47 -5.97 55.34
CA SER A 195 16.48 -5.29 54.51
C SER A 195 15.80 -4.40 53.48
N GLU A 196 16.08 -3.12 53.64
CA GLU A 196 15.76 -2.00 52.75
C GLU A 196 16.28 -2.27 51.33
N ILE A 197 15.50 -1.90 50.31
CA ILE A 197 15.93 -1.14 49.12
C ILE A 197 14.66 -0.68 48.38
N GLY A 198 14.47 0.63 48.35
CA GLY A 198 14.02 1.39 47.17
C GLY A 198 12.63 1.11 46.62
N VAL A 199 11.66 1.80 47.18
CA VAL A 199 10.42 2.20 46.49
C VAL A 199 10.80 2.90 45.18
N ASN A 200 10.44 2.32 44.03
CA ASN A 200 10.18 3.09 42.82
C ASN A 200 8.66 3.09 42.64
N GLU A 201 8.07 4.16 43.14
CA GLU A 201 6.71 4.58 42.82
C GLU A 201 6.57 4.76 41.31
N ASP A 202 5.36 4.46 40.83
CA ASP A 202 4.92 4.49 39.46
C ASP A 202 5.24 5.84 38.77
N GLU A 203 6.20 5.84 37.84
CA GLU A 203 6.28 6.89 36.82
C GLU A 203 5.16 6.62 35.80
N GLU A 204 3.92 7.01 36.14
CA GLU A 204 2.89 7.28 35.12
C GLU A 204 3.42 8.40 34.23
N LEU A 205 4.01 8.04 33.10
CA LEU A 205 4.35 8.98 32.04
C LEU A 205 3.03 9.65 31.59
N GLU A 206 2.82 10.90 32.01
CA GLU A 206 1.70 11.72 31.55
C GLU A 206 1.75 11.82 30.02
N MET A 207 0.91 11.04 29.35
CA MET A 207 0.68 11.19 27.91
C MET A 207 -0.04 12.52 27.66
N ASP A 208 0.39 13.27 26.64
CA ASP A 208 -0.33 14.45 26.19
C ASP A 208 -1.73 14.05 25.67
N GLU A 209 -2.70 14.96 25.77
CA GLU A 209 -4.08 14.76 25.33
C GLU A 209 -4.14 14.38 23.84
N ALA A 210 -3.25 14.92 23.03
CA ALA A 210 -3.13 14.57 21.61
C ALA A 210 -2.70 13.11 21.41
N GLU A 211 -1.78 12.60 22.23
CA GLU A 211 -1.34 11.21 22.18
C GLU A 211 -2.45 10.27 22.67
N ARG A 212 -3.15 10.66 23.74
CA ARG A 212 -4.30 9.92 24.25
C ARG A 212 -5.41 9.78 23.21
N GLN A 213 -5.73 10.88 22.50
CA GLN A 213 -6.73 10.85 21.43
C GLN A 213 -6.29 9.94 20.28
N HIS A 214 -5.02 10.01 19.86
CA HIS A 214 -4.48 9.13 18.83
C HIS A 214 -4.58 7.64 19.20
N VAL A 215 -4.34 7.32 20.47
CA VAL A 215 -4.48 5.96 21.00
C VAL A 215 -5.93 5.48 20.95
N MET A 216 -6.88 6.32 21.37
CA MET A 216 -8.31 6.00 21.28
C MET A 216 -8.77 5.80 19.82
N ASP A 217 -8.33 6.66 18.91
CA ASP A 217 -8.64 6.56 17.47
C ASP A 217 -8.08 5.25 16.86
N SER A 218 -6.90 4.81 17.32
CA SER A 218 -6.31 3.53 16.95
C SER A 218 -7.15 2.35 17.46
N GLY A 219 -7.65 2.43 18.69
CA GLY A 219 -8.56 1.41 19.26
C GLY A 219 -9.88 1.32 18.50
N ASP A 220 -10.48 2.45 18.16
CA ASP A 220 -11.70 2.50 17.35
C ASP A 220 -11.49 1.94 15.94
N THR A 221 -10.31 2.18 15.36
CA THR A 221 -9.91 1.59 14.08
C THR A 221 -9.82 0.06 14.17
N ALA A 222 -9.23 -0.47 15.23
CA ALA A 222 -9.17 -1.91 15.48
C ALA A 222 -10.57 -2.51 15.65
N ARG A 223 -11.47 -1.84 16.38
CA ARG A 223 -12.87 -2.29 16.51
C ARG A 223 -13.58 -2.36 15.17
N ARG A 224 -13.43 -1.33 14.32
CA ARG A 224 -14.01 -1.32 12.97
C ARG A 224 -13.45 -2.45 12.09
N PHE A 225 -12.18 -2.77 12.23
CA PHE A 225 -11.58 -3.90 11.53
C PHE A 225 -12.29 -5.21 11.89
N PHE A 226 -12.53 -5.46 13.18
CA PHE A 226 -13.28 -6.65 13.62
C PHE A 226 -14.74 -6.64 13.19
N ASP A 227 -15.40 -5.48 13.19
CA ASP A 227 -16.76 -5.36 12.67
C ASP A 227 -16.85 -5.80 11.19
N ILE A 228 -15.83 -5.47 10.40
CA ILE A 228 -15.74 -5.85 8.98
C ILE A 228 -15.49 -7.35 8.84
N ILE A 229 -14.46 -7.89 9.50
CA ILE A 229 -14.10 -9.31 9.39
C ILE A 229 -15.21 -10.21 9.89
N CYS A 230 -15.81 -9.89 11.04
CA CYS A 230 -16.89 -10.70 11.59
C CYS A 230 -18.23 -10.46 10.88
N GLY A 231 -18.32 -9.47 9.98
CA GLY A 231 -19.54 -9.16 9.24
C GLY A 231 -20.68 -8.65 10.12
N THR A 232 -20.37 -7.88 11.18
CA THR A 232 -21.35 -7.43 12.19
C THR A 232 -22.34 -6.40 11.65
N LEU A 233 -22.04 -5.77 10.51
CA LEU A 233 -22.87 -4.74 9.87
C LEU A 233 -24.29 -5.23 9.57
N ASN A 234 -24.46 -6.52 9.26
CA ASN A 234 -25.75 -7.10 8.88
C ASN A 234 -26.25 -8.17 9.87
N ASP A 235 -25.48 -8.47 10.92
CA ASP A 235 -25.76 -9.57 11.85
C ASP A 235 -25.64 -9.11 13.31
N SER A 236 -26.81 -8.94 13.93
CA SER A 236 -26.91 -8.50 15.32
C SER A 236 -26.40 -9.52 16.34
N GLU A 237 -26.41 -10.82 16.00
CA GLU A 237 -25.88 -11.86 16.90
C GLU A 237 -24.35 -11.87 16.86
N ARG A 238 -23.76 -11.74 15.67
CA ARG A 238 -22.31 -11.58 15.52
C ARG A 238 -21.80 -10.31 16.19
N LYS A 239 -22.56 -9.22 16.10
CA LYS A 239 -22.23 -7.98 16.82
C LYS A 239 -22.18 -8.20 18.33
N LYS A 240 -23.20 -8.85 18.90
CA LYS A 240 -23.24 -9.19 20.34
C LYS A 240 -22.14 -10.17 20.76
N TRP A 241 -21.75 -11.07 19.87
CA TRP A 241 -20.61 -11.95 20.10
C TRP A 241 -19.30 -11.16 20.14
N LEU A 242 -19.07 -10.30 19.14
CA LEU A 242 -17.87 -9.48 19.05
C LEU A 242 -17.74 -8.53 20.26
N ASP A 243 -18.82 -7.83 20.62
CA ASP A 243 -18.82 -6.94 21.79
C ASP A 243 -18.43 -7.71 23.07
N ARG A 244 -18.96 -8.92 23.26
CA ARG A 244 -18.57 -9.78 24.40
C ARG A 244 -17.10 -10.23 24.33
N ALA A 245 -16.62 -10.61 23.15
CA ALA A 245 -15.23 -11.06 22.97
C ALA A 245 -14.25 -9.92 23.29
N LEU A 246 -14.53 -8.70 22.80
CA LEU A 246 -13.73 -7.49 23.04
C LEU A 246 -13.75 -7.05 24.53
N GLU A 247 -14.84 -7.29 25.26
CA GLU A 247 -14.96 -6.94 26.69
C GLU A 247 -14.33 -7.98 27.63
N GLN A 248 -14.34 -9.27 27.27
CA GLN A 248 -14.03 -10.39 28.19
C GLN A 248 -12.57 -10.90 28.15
N ASP A 249 -11.63 -10.25 27.45
CA ASP A 249 -10.23 -10.73 27.17
C ASP A 249 -10.17 -12.00 26.30
N ASP A 250 -11.26 -12.36 25.62
CA ASP A 250 -11.24 -13.51 24.71
C ASP A 250 -10.44 -13.22 23.44
N ILE A 251 -10.02 -11.97 23.20
CA ILE A 251 -9.33 -11.55 21.97
C ILE A 251 -7.92 -12.12 21.80
N GLU A 252 -7.30 -12.61 22.88
CA GLU A 252 -5.97 -13.25 22.84
C GLU A 252 -6.05 -14.77 22.78
N THR A 253 -7.26 -15.34 22.75
CA THR A 253 -7.42 -16.79 22.66
C THR A 253 -7.28 -17.28 21.23
N GLU A 254 -6.67 -18.46 21.08
CA GLU A 254 -6.61 -19.16 19.79
C GLU A 254 -8.02 -19.34 19.17
N THR A 255 -9.05 -19.41 20.02
CA THR A 255 -10.45 -19.44 19.60
C THR A 255 -10.90 -18.16 18.91
N PHE A 256 -10.59 -16.97 19.44
CA PHE A 256 -10.93 -15.72 18.78
C PHE A 256 -10.19 -15.54 17.45
N TYR A 257 -8.90 -15.88 17.40
CA TYR A 257 -8.13 -15.86 16.16
C TYR A 257 -8.72 -16.78 15.10
N SER A 258 -9.06 -18.02 15.49
CA SER A 258 -9.66 -19.00 14.59
C SER A 258 -11.01 -18.52 14.07
N THR A 259 -11.86 -17.94 14.92
CA THR A 259 -13.15 -17.38 14.51
C THR A 259 -13.00 -16.16 13.59
N CYS A 260 -11.99 -15.30 13.81
CA CYS A 260 -11.70 -14.19 12.89
C CYS A 260 -11.23 -14.70 11.53
N ILE A 261 -10.39 -15.73 11.49
CA ILE A 261 -9.91 -16.34 10.24
C ILE A 261 -11.04 -17.05 9.49
N GLU A 262 -11.94 -17.76 10.18
CA GLU A 262 -13.10 -18.41 9.57
C GLU A 262 -14.10 -17.42 8.97
N HIS A 263 -14.10 -16.16 9.42
CA HIS A 263 -15.00 -15.12 8.95
C HIS A 263 -14.38 -14.17 7.92
N ALA A 264 -13.06 -14.15 7.77
CA ALA A 264 -12.31 -13.34 6.79
C ALA A 264 -12.42 -13.90 5.36
#